data_AF-A0A8T6FWI2-F1
#
_entry.id   AF-A0A8T6FWI2-F1
#
_cell.length_a   1.000
_cell.length_b   1.000
_cell.length_c   1.000
_cell.angle_alpha   90.00
_cell.angle_beta   90.00
_cell.angle_gamma   90.00
#
_symmetry.space_group_name_H-M   'P 1'
#
loop_
_entity.id
_entity.type
_entity.pdbx_description
1 polymer ?
#
loop_
_entity_poly.entity_id
_entity_poly.type
_entity_poly.pdbx_seq_one_letter_code
_entity_poly.pdbx_strand_id
1 'polypeptide(L)'
;MAVFDTHKAFTALMDAGFTERQAQALLDVGSEGYGALATKADLQTLERATKADLNTRLRELELRLTLRTGGMFAAGVAILAALELLSRLSCLDLSRN
;
A
#
# COMPACT_ATOMS: atom_id res chain seq x y z
N MET A 1 14.19 17.38 -5.25
CA MET A 1 13.14 18.41 -5.36
C MET A 1 13.81 19.72 -5.70
N ALA A 2 13.38 20.39 -6.76
CA ALA A 2 13.91 21.71 -7.09
C ALA A 2 13.30 22.73 -6.13
N VAL A 3 14.14 23.43 -5.37
CA VAL A 3 13.72 24.54 -4.51
C VAL A 3 13.46 25.76 -5.40
N PHE A 4 12.35 26.44 -5.17
CA PHE A 4 12.05 27.70 -5.87
C PHE A 4 13.07 28.77 -5.44
N ASP A 5 13.95 29.18 -6.35
CA ASP A 5 14.97 30.19 -6.11
C ASP A 5 14.37 31.59 -6.32
N THR A 6 13.85 32.15 -5.21
CA THR A 6 13.20 33.46 -5.17
C THR A 6 14.12 34.58 -5.69
N HIS A 7 15.43 34.46 -5.49
CA HIS A 7 16.40 35.47 -5.92
C HIS A 7 16.58 35.46 -7.44
N LYS A 8 16.79 34.28 -8.05
CA LYS A 8 16.84 34.17 -9.52
C LYS A 8 15.55 34.62 -10.19
N ALA A 9 14.41 34.26 -9.59
CA ALA A 9 13.11 34.67 -10.11
C ALA A 9 12.89 36.20 -10.00
N PHE A 10 13.35 36.83 -8.92
CA PHE A 10 13.34 38.28 -8.76
C PHE A 10 14.21 38.98 -9.82
N THR A 11 15.45 38.54 -10.02
CA THR A 11 16.35 39.11 -11.04
C THR A 11 15.75 39.00 -12.43
N ALA A 12 15.18 37.85 -12.79
CA ALA A 12 14.54 37.66 -14.09
C ALA A 12 13.33 38.58 -14.32
N LEU A 13 12.55 38.87 -13.27
CA LEU A 13 11.43 39.80 -13.34
C LEU A 13 11.91 41.25 -13.53
N MET A 14 12.96 41.65 -12.82
CA MET A 14 13.58 42.97 -12.99
C MET A 14 14.17 43.14 -14.40
N ASP A 15 14.88 42.14 -14.91
CA ASP A 15 15.46 42.14 -16.26
C ASP A 15 14.38 42.20 -17.36
N ALA A 16 13.19 41.67 -17.09
CA ALA A 16 12.02 41.75 -17.96
C ALA A 16 11.27 43.10 -17.88
N GLY A 17 11.77 44.05 -17.08
CA GLY A 17 11.22 45.41 -16.96
C GLY A 17 10.09 45.55 -15.92
N PHE A 18 9.90 44.56 -15.05
CA PHE A 18 8.99 44.72 -13.92
C PHE A 18 9.60 45.67 -12.88
N THR A 19 8.76 46.46 -12.21
CA THR A 19 9.19 47.22 -11.04
C THR A 19 9.43 46.28 -9.86
N GLU A 20 10.32 46.66 -8.95
CA GLU A 20 10.61 45.90 -7.72
C GLU A 20 9.34 45.49 -6.97
N ARG A 21 8.37 46.40 -6.87
CA ARG A 21 7.08 46.13 -6.21
C ARG A 21 6.25 45.05 -6.92
N GLN A 22 6.29 45.02 -8.25
CA GLN A 22 5.58 44.00 -9.03
C GLN A 22 6.31 42.66 -8.97
N ALA A 23 7.64 42.67 -9.06
CA ALA A 23 8.46 41.48 -8.94
C ALA A 23 8.25 40.79 -7.57
N GLN A 24 8.28 41.57 -6.49
CA GLN A 24 8.02 41.07 -5.14
C GLN A 24 6.61 40.48 -5.00
N ALA A 25 5.58 41.17 -5.49
CA ALA A 25 4.20 40.69 -5.41
C ALA A 25 3.98 39.36 -6.18
N LEU A 26 4.63 39.18 -7.34
CA LEU A 26 4.58 37.92 -8.09
C LEU A 26 5.29 36.78 -7.36
N LEU A 27 6.39 37.07 -6.68
CA LEU A 27 7.14 36.06 -5.92
C LEU A 27 6.41 35.63 -4.67
N ASP A 28 5.75 36.55 -3.97
CA ASP A 28 4.95 36.22 -2.79
C ASP A 28 3.84 35.24 -3.16
N VAL A 29 3.06 35.54 -4.21
CA VAL A 29 2.01 34.63 -4.73
C VAL A 29 2.59 33.31 -5.25
N GLY A 30 3.70 33.36 -5.97
CA GLY A 30 4.37 32.18 -6.50
C GLY A 30 4.87 31.25 -5.39
N SER A 31 5.52 31.80 -4.37
CA SER A 31 6.13 31.05 -3.28
C SER A 31 5.09 30.29 -2.43
N GLU A 32 3.95 30.92 -2.14
CA GLU A 32 2.82 30.27 -1.48
C GLU A 32 2.25 29.12 -2.33
N GLY A 33 2.10 29.35 -3.64
CA GLY A 33 1.63 28.33 -4.58
C GLY A 33 2.55 27.12 -4.69
N TYR A 34 3.87 27.35 -4.80
CA TYR A 34 4.87 26.28 -4.88
C TYR A 34 4.94 25.47 -3.57
N GLY A 35 4.87 26.13 -2.41
CA GLY A 35 4.84 25.45 -1.11
C GLY A 35 3.61 24.54 -0.94
N ALA A 36 2.43 25.02 -1.34
CA ALA A 36 1.19 24.26 -1.29
C ALA A 36 1.16 23.06 -2.27
N LEU A 37 1.78 23.22 -3.45
CA LEU A 37 1.87 22.14 -4.44
C LEU A 37 2.88 21.06 -4.02
N ALA A 38 4.03 21.45 -3.47
CA ALA A 38 5.02 20.51 -2.95
C ALA A 38 4.42 19.66 -1.82
N THR A 39 3.79 20.30 -0.83
CA THR A 39 3.12 19.59 0.27
C THR A 39 1.99 18.66 -0.20
N LYS A 40 1.18 19.06 -1.18
CA LYS A 40 0.17 18.16 -1.79
C LYS A 40 0.78 16.97 -2.50
N ALA A 41 1.85 17.18 -3.27
CA ALA A 41 2.54 16.09 -3.98
C ALA A 41 3.16 15.09 -3.00
N ASP A 42 3.74 15.58 -1.90
CA ASP A 42 4.29 14.75 -0.84
C ASP A 42 3.19 13.94 -0.13
N LEU A 43 2.05 14.58 0.17
CA LEU A 43 0.89 13.89 0.74
C LEU A 43 0.35 12.80 -0.18
N GLN A 44 0.24 13.04 -1.49
CA GLN A 44 -0.18 12.01 -2.45
C GLN A 44 0.81 10.85 -2.53
N THR A 45 2.11 11.15 -2.43
CA THR A 45 3.15 10.12 -2.44
C THR A 45 3.06 9.26 -1.18
N LEU A 46 2.86 9.89 -0.02
CA LEU A 46 2.69 9.20 1.25
C LEU A 46 1.40 8.36 1.28
N GLU A 47 0.30 8.88 0.73
CA GLU A 47 -0.96 8.14 0.60
C GLU A 47 -0.81 6.90 -0.31
N ARG A 48 -0.11 7.03 -1.43
CA ARG A 48 0.16 5.89 -2.33
C ARG A 48 1.05 4.85 -1.68
N ALA A 49 2.11 5.28 -0.99
CA ALA A 49 3.02 4.38 -0.30
C ALA A 49 2.31 3.61 0.83
N THR A 50 1.51 4.31 1.64
CA THR A 50 0.74 3.67 2.73
C THR A 50 -0.33 2.72 2.22
N LYS A 51 -1.07 3.08 1.15
CA LYS A 51 -2.03 2.16 0.50
C LYS A 51 -1.36 0.92 -0.06
N ALA A 52 -0.18 1.07 -0.69
CA ALA A 52 0.57 -0.06 -1.23
C ALA A 52 1.09 -1.01 -0.13
N ASP A 53 1.65 -0.48 0.96
CA ASP A 53 2.09 -1.28 2.10
C ASP A 53 0.92 -2.01 2.76
N LEU A 54 -0.20 -1.31 2.98
CA LEU A 54 -1.39 -1.90 3.58
C LEU A 54 -1.96 -3.04 2.72
N ASN A 55 -2.06 -2.84 1.41
CA ASN A 55 -2.58 -3.86 0.49
C ASN A 55 -1.68 -5.10 0.45
N THR A 56 -0.36 -4.89 0.50
CA THR A 56 0.61 -5.99 0.53
C THR A 56 0.46 -6.83 1.80
N ARG A 57 0.34 -6.17 2.96
CA ARG A 57 0.15 -6.84 4.26
C ARG A 57 -1.18 -7.57 4.34
N LEU A 58 -2.26 -6.97 3.83
CA LEU A 58 -3.57 -7.62 3.78
C LEU A 58 -3.53 -8.89 2.94
N ARG A 59 -2.88 -8.84 1.77
CA ARG A 59 -2.74 -10.01 0.90
C ARG A 59 -1.92 -11.13 1.54
N GLU A 60 -0.86 -10.78 2.28
CA GLU A 60 -0.09 -11.77 3.04
C GLU A 60 -0.94 -12.41 4.15
N LEU A 61 -1.73 -11.61 4.86
CA LEU A 61 -2.64 -12.11 5.90
C LEU A 61 -3.72 -13.01 5.32
N GLU A 62 -4.35 -12.64 4.21
CA GLU A 62 -5.34 -13.46 3.51
C GLU A 62 -4.76 -14.79 3.05
N LEU A 63 -3.54 -14.79 2.48
CA LEU A 63 -2.85 -16.02 2.07
C LEU A 63 -2.58 -16.94 3.26
N ARG A 64 -2.03 -16.40 4.36
CA ARG A 64 -1.76 -17.19 5.57
C ARG A 64 -3.04 -17.74 6.19
N LEU A 65 -4.10 -16.93 6.24
CA LEU A 65 -5.39 -17.37 6.74
C LEU A 65 -5.98 -18.46 5.85
N THR A 66 -5.96 -18.30 4.53
CA THR A 66 -6.47 -19.29 3.57
C THR A 66 -5.71 -20.61 3.66
N LEU A 67 -4.38 -20.58 3.76
CA LEU A 67 -3.58 -21.79 3.93
C LEU A 67 -3.84 -22.46 5.28
N ARG A 68 -3.97 -21.68 6.35
CA ARG A 68 -4.25 -22.21 7.68
C ARG A 68 -5.64 -22.84 7.76
N THR A 69 -6.67 -22.17 7.25
CA THR A 69 -8.03 -22.71 7.24
C THR A 69 -8.13 -23.93 6.33
N GLY A 70 -7.56 -23.86 5.11
CA GLY A 70 -7.49 -24.99 4.19
C GLY A 70 -6.79 -26.21 4.82
N GLY A 71 -5.68 -25.99 5.52
CA GLY A 71 -4.98 -27.05 6.26
C GLY A 71 -5.82 -27.67 7.38
N MET A 72 -6.58 -26.86 8.14
CA MET A 72 -7.50 -27.36 9.17
C MET A 72 -8.64 -28.19 8.57
N PHE A 73 -9.21 -27.76 7.44
CA PHE A 73 -10.24 -28.52 6.73
C PHE A 73 -9.69 -29.86 6.21
N ALA A 74 -8.52 -29.84 5.57
CA ALA A 74 -7.88 -31.05 5.07
C ALA A 74 -7.58 -32.05 6.21
N ALA A 75 -7.09 -31.57 7.35
CA ALA A 75 -6.86 -32.39 8.54
C ALA A 75 -8.16 -33.04 9.05
N GLY A 76 -9.26 -32.28 9.11
CA GLY A 76 -10.57 -32.83 9.50
C GLY A 76 -11.05 -33.94 8.56
N VAL A 77 -10.95 -33.73 7.25
CA VAL A 77 -11.32 -34.75 6.24
C VAL A 77 -10.43 -35.99 6.36
N ALA A 78 -9.12 -35.81 6.57
CA ALA A 78 -8.19 -36.92 6.73
C ALA A 78 -8.53 -37.79 7.96
N ILE A 79 -8.90 -37.17 9.08
CA ILE A 79 -9.32 -37.89 10.29
C ILE A 79 -10.59 -38.70 10.02
N LEU A 80 -11.59 -38.10 9.38
CA LEU A 80 -12.85 -38.79 9.05
C LEU A 80 -12.61 -39.97 8.10
N ALA A 81 -11.80 -39.79 7.06
CA ALA A 81 -11.45 -40.85 6.13
C ALA A 81 -10.69 -42.00 6.81
N ALA A 82 -9.79 -41.69 7.75
CA ALA A 82 -9.07 -42.69 8.53
C ALA A 82 -10.03 -43.50 9.42
N LEU A 83 -11.01 -42.85 10.05
CA LEU A 83 -12.03 -43.54 10.86
C LEU A 83 -12.92 -44.45 10.01
N GLU A 84 -13.33 -44.02 8.82
CA GLU A 84 -14.12 -44.86 7.90
C GLU A 84 -13.31 -46.05 7.38
N LEU A 85 -12.02 -45.85 7.08
CA LEU A 85 -11.15 -46.94 6.66
C LEU A 85 -10.97 -47.98 7.78
N LEU A 86 -10.78 -47.51 9.02
CA LEU A 86 -10.65 -48.39 10.18
C LEU A 86 -11.92 -49.22 10.39
N SER A 87 -13.10 -48.61 10.31
CA SER A 87 -14.38 -49.33 10.48
C SER A 87 -14.61 -50.38 9.38
N ARG A 88 -14.24 -50.08 8.13
CA ARG A 88 -14.31 -51.04 7.02
C ARG A 88 -13.38 -52.23 7.24
N LEU A 89 -12.15 -51.99 7.71
CA LEU A 89 -11.20 -53.06 8.00
C LEU A 89 -11.70 -53.97 9.13
N SER A 90 -12.21 -53.39 10.23
CA SER A 90 -12.78 -54.17 11.34
C SER A 90 -13.97 -55.04 10.91
N CYS A 91 -14.79 -54.57 9.98
CA CYS A 91 -15.94 -55.33 9.46
C CYS A 91 -15.51 -56.53 8.60
N LEU A 92 -14.44 -56.38 7.81
CA LEU A 92 -13.87 -57.47 7.00
C LEU A 92 -13.20 -58.56 7.87
N ASP A 93 -12.57 -58.16 8.98
CA ASP A 93 -11.97 -59.12 9.92
C ASP A 93 -13.02 -59.97 10.64
N LEU A 94 -14.16 -59.36 11.03
CA LEU A 94 -15.26 -60.08 11.70
C LEU A 94 -16.02 -61.05 10.77
N SER A 95 -16.03 -60.80 9.47
CA SER A 95 -16.68 -61.67 8.48
C SER A 95 -15.80 -62.87 8.06
N ARG A 96 -14.51 -62.87 8.41
CA ARG A 96 -13.53 -63.87 7.99
C ARG A 96 -13.24 -64.94 9.05
N ASN A 97 -13.70 -64.73 10.29
CA ASN A 97 -13.57 -65.64 11.44
C ASN A 97 -14.91 -66.28 11.79
#